data_AF-A0A1G4W7T9-F1
#
_entry.id   AF-A0A1G4W7T9-F1
#
_cell.length_a   1.000
_cell.length_b   1.000
_cell.length_c   1.000
_cell.angle_alpha   90.00
_cell.angle_beta   90.00
_cell.angle_gamma   90.00
#
_symmetry.space_group_name_H-M   'P 1'
#
loop_
_entity.id
_entity.type
_entity.pdbx_description
1 polymer ?
#
loop_
_entity_poly.entity_id
_entity_poly.type
_entity_poly.pdbx_seq_one_letter_code
_entity_poly.pdbx_strand_id
1 'polypeptide(L)'
;MEIKISTEQVLKVLYVLSWILFIGICIEAGSFIFNTVFSLVLNPIDINKLWHQVDLSSLYSFDRGYYFVVMLFISIVAVMRACLFYLIVKILHDKKLNVTLPFNKEMGRFMFSVSYLALGIGMFSYWGVNYSEWLANQGVKMPDIHYLRLGGADVWLFMGITLFVIAQIFKRGIEIQSENELTI
;
A
#
# COMPACT_ATOMS: atom_id res chain seq x y z
N MET A 1 2.50 17.30 -37.50
CA MET A 1 3.56 17.51 -36.49
C MET A 1 3.43 16.38 -35.49
N GLU A 2 4.29 15.37 -35.57
CA GLU A 2 4.24 14.22 -34.65
C GLU A 2 4.71 14.66 -33.27
N ILE A 3 3.82 14.56 -32.28
CA ILE A 3 4.19 14.81 -30.88
C ILE A 3 5.01 13.61 -30.43
N LYS A 4 6.34 13.70 -30.47
CA LYS A 4 7.24 12.70 -29.87
C LYS A 4 7.33 12.93 -28.36
N ILE A 5 6.61 12.12 -27.60
CA ILE A 5 6.73 12.07 -26.13
C ILE A 5 8.02 11.34 -25.79
N SER A 6 8.93 11.99 -25.04
CA SER A 6 10.17 11.35 -24.59
C SER A 6 9.95 10.53 -23.31
N THR A 7 10.74 9.47 -23.11
CA THR A 7 10.71 8.67 -21.88
C THR A 7 10.92 9.53 -20.63
N GLU A 8 11.76 10.56 -20.71
CA GLU A 8 11.97 11.51 -19.61
C GLU A 8 10.71 12.30 -19.26
N GLN A 9 9.92 12.71 -20.26
CA GLN A 9 8.66 13.40 -20.04
C GLN A 9 7.65 12.48 -19.34
N VAL A 10 7.55 11.22 -19.79
CA VAL A 10 6.68 10.21 -19.14
C VAL A 10 7.08 10.01 -17.67
N LEU A 11 8.37 9.83 -17.39
CA LEU A 11 8.87 9.64 -16.02
C LEU A 11 8.61 10.86 -15.13
N LYS A 12 8.76 12.09 -15.65
CA LYS A 12 8.42 13.32 -14.91
C LYS A 12 6.93 13.39 -14.56
N VAL A 13 6.05 13.04 -15.49
CA VAL A 13 4.59 13.01 -15.23
C VAL A 13 4.27 11.96 -14.17
N LEU A 14 4.79 10.74 -14.31
CA LEU A 14 4.62 9.68 -13.33
C LEU A 14 5.14 10.08 -11.94
N TYR A 15 6.26 10.80 -11.88
CA TYR A 15 6.81 11.30 -10.63
C TYR A 15 5.89 12.28 -9.91
N VAL A 16 5.33 13.26 -10.63
CA VAL A 16 4.36 14.22 -10.05
C VAL A 16 3.11 13.50 -9.57
N LEU A 17 2.56 12.59 -10.39
CA LEU A 17 1.39 11.79 -10.01
C LEU A 17 1.65 10.92 -8.77
N SER A 18 2.84 10.30 -8.70
CA SER A 18 3.24 9.45 -7.56
C SER A 18 3.32 10.26 -6.26
N TRP A 19 3.82 11.50 -6.31
CA TRP A 19 3.85 12.39 -5.13
C TRP A 19 2.45 12.76 -4.65
N ILE A 20 1.54 13.12 -5.57
CA ILE A 20 0.15 13.46 -5.23
C ILE A 20 -0.52 12.28 -4.52
N LEU A 21 -0.39 11.08 -5.08
CA LEU A 21 -0.93 9.85 -4.49
C LEU A 21 -0.28 9.52 -3.15
N PHE A 22 1.04 9.66 -3.04
CA PHE A 22 1.77 9.40 -1.80
C PHE A 22 1.31 10.31 -0.65
N ILE A 23 1.16 11.61 -0.90
CA ILE A 23 0.69 12.57 0.10
C ILE A 23 -0.73 12.21 0.54
N GLY A 24 -1.63 11.92 -0.40
CA GLY A 24 -3.01 11.53 -0.09
C GLY A 24 -3.09 10.29 0.81
N ILE A 25 -2.32 9.25 0.49
CA ILE A 25 -2.30 7.99 1.25
C ILE A 25 -1.63 8.19 2.63
N CYS A 26 -0.63 9.06 2.74
CA CYS A 26 -0.02 9.40 4.03
C CYS A 26 -1.00 10.11 4.97
N ILE A 27 -1.82 11.03 4.46
CA ILE A 27 -2.86 11.71 5.24
C ILE A 27 -3.90 10.68 5.73
N GLU A 28 -4.31 9.76 4.86
CA GLU A 28 -5.23 8.67 5.21
C GLU A 28 -4.65 7.73 6.29
N ALA A 29 -3.40 7.28 6.13
CA ALA A 29 -2.74 6.44 7.12
C ALA A 29 -2.58 7.16 8.47
N GLY A 30 -2.17 8.44 8.44
CA GLY A 30 -2.06 9.27 9.64
C GLY A 30 -3.39 9.46 10.34
N SER A 31 -4.48 9.62 9.59
CA SER A 31 -5.85 9.72 10.11
C SER A 31 -6.25 8.45 10.87
N PHE A 32 -6.05 7.26 10.30
CA PHE A 32 -6.41 6.00 10.97
C PHE A 32 -5.58 5.76 12.24
N ILE A 33 -4.27 6.00 12.19
CA ILE A 33 -3.39 5.87 13.36
C ILE A 33 -3.78 6.87 14.45
N PHE A 34 -3.98 8.13 14.08
CA PHE A 34 -4.37 9.17 15.02
C PHE A 34 -5.70 8.85 15.70
N ASN A 35 -6.71 8.40 14.94
CA ASN A 35 -7.99 7.99 15.49
C ASN A 35 -7.84 6.80 16.46
N THR A 36 -7.05 5.80 16.09
CA THR A 36 -6.75 4.65 16.96
C THR A 36 -6.12 5.09 18.27
N VAL A 37 -5.05 5.90 18.22
CA VAL A 37 -4.35 6.38 19.42
C VAL A 37 -5.26 7.28 20.26
N PHE A 38 -5.99 8.19 19.63
CA PHE A 38 -6.91 9.10 20.31
C PHE A 38 -7.98 8.31 21.07
N SER A 39 -8.62 7.33 20.42
CA SER A 39 -9.66 6.49 21.02
C SER A 39 -9.18 5.59 22.17
N LEU A 40 -7.88 5.30 22.23
CA LEU A 40 -7.25 4.55 23.32
C LEU A 40 -6.87 5.44 24.51
N VAL A 41 -6.41 6.67 24.26
CA VAL A 41 -5.88 7.58 25.30
C VAL A 41 -6.96 8.47 25.91
N LEU A 42 -7.92 8.94 25.10
CA LEU A 42 -8.98 9.85 25.51
C LEU A 42 -10.33 9.17 25.36
N ASN A 43 -11.10 9.10 26.45
CA ASN A 43 -12.41 8.44 26.51
C ASN A 43 -13.37 8.87 25.36
N PRO A 44 -14.27 7.97 24.92
CA PRO A 44 -14.82 7.86 23.56
C PRO A 44 -15.96 8.82 23.16
N ILE A 45 -16.24 9.87 23.93
CA ILE A 45 -17.51 10.62 23.80
C ILE A 45 -17.61 11.41 22.47
N ASP A 46 -16.50 11.68 21.78
CA ASP A 46 -16.45 12.45 20.53
C ASP A 46 -16.02 11.63 19.28
N ILE A 47 -16.06 10.29 19.31
CA ILE A 47 -15.69 9.44 18.14
C ILE A 47 -16.55 9.79 16.91
N ASN A 48 -17.79 10.25 17.11
CA ASN A 48 -18.68 10.69 16.03
C ASN A 48 -18.20 11.93 15.25
N LYS A 49 -17.13 12.62 15.68
CA LYS A 49 -16.61 13.84 15.03
C LYS A 49 -15.17 13.74 14.53
N LEU A 50 -14.46 12.66 14.84
CA LEU A 50 -13.04 12.51 14.48
C LEU A 50 -12.89 11.89 13.09
N TRP A 51 -13.08 12.76 12.10
CA TRP A 51 -12.84 12.51 10.67
C TRP A 51 -13.74 11.45 10.04
N HIS A 52 -14.64 11.96 9.21
CA HIS A 52 -15.83 11.39 8.56
C HIS A 52 -15.64 10.14 7.66
N GLN A 53 -14.57 9.35 7.80
CA GLN A 53 -14.29 8.28 6.84
C GLN A 53 -14.96 6.95 7.20
N VAL A 54 -15.06 6.58 8.47
CA VAL A 54 -15.63 5.28 8.88
C VAL A 54 -16.34 5.39 10.24
N ASP A 55 -17.62 5.06 10.28
CA ASP A 55 -18.38 4.93 11.54
C ASP A 55 -18.22 3.51 12.10
N LEU A 56 -17.43 3.39 13.17
CA LEU A 56 -17.21 2.17 13.95
C LEU A 56 -17.74 2.31 15.40
N SER A 57 -18.62 3.29 15.65
CA SER A 57 -19.18 3.56 16.98
C SER A 57 -19.96 2.37 17.55
N SER A 58 -20.66 1.62 16.69
CA SER A 58 -21.35 0.37 17.00
C SER A 58 -20.39 -0.70 17.50
N LEU A 59 -19.28 -0.89 16.79
CA LEU A 59 -18.25 -1.87 17.15
C LEU A 59 -17.54 -1.49 18.46
N TYR A 60 -17.24 -0.21 18.64
CA TYR A 60 -16.61 0.28 19.87
C TYR A 60 -17.50 0.06 21.10
N SER A 61 -18.81 0.23 20.93
CA SER A 61 -19.80 0.01 21.99
C SER A 61 -20.05 -1.47 22.27
N PHE A 62 -19.85 -2.34 21.27
CA PHE A 62 -19.92 -3.78 21.40
C PHE A 62 -18.72 -4.33 22.17
N ASP A 63 -17.50 -4.05 21.71
CA ASP A 63 -16.26 -4.46 22.38
C ASP A 63 -15.06 -3.62 21.92
N ARG A 64 -14.32 -3.05 22.88
CA ARG A 64 -13.16 -2.19 22.61
C ARG A 64 -11.97 -2.96 22.02
N GLY A 65 -11.82 -4.24 22.37
CA GLY A 65 -10.77 -5.10 21.84
C GLY A 65 -11.00 -5.39 20.35
N TYR A 66 -12.23 -5.75 19.97
CA TYR A 66 -12.58 -5.98 18.57
C TYR A 66 -12.46 -4.71 17.72
N TYR A 67 -12.85 -3.54 18.26
CA TYR A 67 -12.58 -2.25 17.63
C TYR A 67 -11.09 -2.03 17.36
N PHE A 68 -10.23 -2.27 18.36
CA PHE A 68 -8.79 -2.10 18.20
C PHE A 68 -8.20 -3.03 17.13
N VAL A 69 -8.65 -4.29 17.07
CA VAL A 69 -8.19 -5.25 16.06
C VAL A 69 -8.58 -4.80 14.65
N VAL A 70 -9.81 -4.34 14.43
CA VAL A 70 -10.23 -3.79 13.12
C VAL A 70 -9.39 -2.57 12.75
N MET A 71 -9.22 -1.62 13.66
CA MET A 71 -8.41 -0.42 13.42
C MET A 71 -6.93 -0.74 13.16
N LEU A 72 -6.40 -1.80 13.79
CA LEU A 72 -5.05 -2.29 13.54
C LEU A 72 -4.90 -2.81 12.11
N PHE A 73 -5.83 -3.63 11.61
CA PHE A 73 -5.81 -4.10 10.22
C PHE A 73 -5.85 -2.93 9.22
N ILE A 74 -6.77 -1.98 9.42
CA ILE A 74 -6.90 -0.78 8.57
C ILE A 74 -5.59 0.01 8.56
N SER A 75 -5.00 0.23 9.75
CA SER A 75 -3.76 0.99 9.89
C SER A 75 -2.58 0.29 9.22
N ILE A 76 -2.43 -1.03 9.40
CA ILE A 76 -1.37 -1.81 8.75
C ILE A 76 -1.50 -1.70 7.22
N VAL A 77 -2.69 -1.92 6.67
CA VAL A 77 -2.94 -1.83 5.22
C VAL A 77 -2.67 -0.41 4.69
N ALA A 78 -3.09 0.63 5.41
CA ALA A 78 -2.83 2.01 5.03
C ALA A 78 -1.34 2.36 5.03
N VAL A 79 -0.59 1.94 6.05
CA VAL A 79 0.86 2.15 6.14
C VAL A 79 1.60 1.38 5.04
N MET A 80 1.23 0.13 4.77
CA MET A 80 1.85 -0.65 3.70
C MET A 80 1.63 0.00 2.32
N ARG A 81 0.43 0.54 2.06
CA ARG A 81 0.16 1.32 0.84
C ARG A 81 1.02 2.58 0.79
N ALA A 82 1.16 3.31 1.89
CA ALA A 82 2.03 4.48 1.97
C ALA A 82 3.50 4.12 1.69
N CYS A 83 4.00 3.02 2.28
CA CYS A 83 5.34 2.50 2.02
C CYS A 83 5.55 2.13 0.55
N LEU A 84 4.55 1.52 -0.10
CA LEU A 84 4.62 1.17 -1.52
C LEU A 84 4.78 2.42 -2.39
N PHE A 85 3.96 3.45 -2.17
CA PHE A 85 4.07 4.71 -2.90
C PHE A 85 5.36 5.48 -2.57
N TYR A 86 5.84 5.41 -1.34
CA TYR A 86 7.15 5.94 -0.97
C TYR A 86 8.27 5.29 -1.80
N LEU A 87 8.25 3.96 -1.97
CA LEU A 87 9.25 3.28 -2.81
C LEU A 87 9.20 3.74 -4.27
N ILE A 88 8.00 3.95 -4.81
CA ILE A 88 7.81 4.47 -6.18
C ILE A 88 8.37 5.90 -6.30
N VAL A 89 8.02 6.78 -5.37
CA VAL A 89 8.53 8.15 -5.33
C VAL A 89 10.05 8.16 -5.20
N LYS A 90 10.60 7.32 -4.32
CA LYS A 90 12.05 7.22 -4.07
C LYS A 90 12.81 6.78 -5.32
N ILE A 91 12.35 5.74 -6.02
CA ILE A 91 13.06 5.25 -7.21
C ILE A 91 13.03 6.26 -8.36
N LEU A 92 11.93 7.02 -8.50
CA LEU A 92 11.78 8.09 -9.48
C LEU A 92 12.61 9.33 -9.11
N HIS A 93 12.67 9.69 -7.82
CA HIS A 93 13.43 10.82 -7.33
C HIS A 93 14.94 10.60 -7.43
N ASP A 94 15.43 9.44 -6.98
CA ASP A 94 16.87 9.16 -6.89
C ASP A 94 17.54 9.02 -8.28
N LYS A 95 16.77 9.12 -9.38
CA LYS A 95 17.19 8.85 -10.76
C LYS A 95 17.88 7.49 -10.92
N LYS A 96 17.66 6.58 -9.96
CA LYS A 96 18.16 5.19 -9.96
C LYS A 96 17.48 4.33 -11.01
N LEU A 97 16.38 4.81 -11.59
CA LEU A 97 15.92 4.41 -12.91
C LEU A 97 16.92 4.90 -13.96
N ASN A 98 18.10 4.27 -13.98
CA ASN A 98 19.00 4.46 -15.08
C ASN A 98 18.37 3.76 -16.29
N VAL A 99 17.66 4.53 -17.11
CA VAL A 99 17.00 4.03 -18.33
C VAL A 99 18.04 3.42 -19.28
N THR A 100 19.31 3.83 -19.19
CA THR A 100 20.39 3.24 -19.98
C THR A 100 20.86 1.88 -19.45
N LEU A 101 20.66 1.60 -18.16
CA LEU A 101 21.04 0.34 -17.51
C LEU A 101 19.91 -0.19 -16.60
N PRO A 102 18.81 -0.71 -17.20
CA PRO A 102 17.60 -1.08 -16.47
C PRO A 102 17.79 -2.28 -15.54
N PHE A 103 18.75 -3.15 -15.81
CA PHE A 103 19.05 -4.35 -15.01
C PHE A 103 20.17 -4.10 -14.02
N ASN A 104 19.89 -3.29 -13.00
CA ASN A 104 20.80 -3.07 -11.89
C ASN A 104 20.25 -3.65 -10.57
N LYS A 105 21.14 -3.90 -9.61
CA LYS A 105 20.79 -4.49 -8.30
C LYS A 105 19.76 -3.67 -7.51
N GLU A 106 19.78 -2.34 -7.63
CA GLU A 106 18.81 -1.46 -6.96
C GLU A 106 17.41 -1.65 -7.54
N MET A 107 17.28 -1.73 -8.87
CA MET A 107 16.01 -1.98 -9.56
C MET A 107 15.45 -3.36 -9.22
N GLY A 108 16.30 -4.39 -9.19
CA GLY A 108 15.90 -5.73 -8.76
C GLY A 108 15.36 -5.75 -7.33
N ARG A 109 16.04 -5.09 -6.39
CA ARG A 109 15.57 -4.94 -5.00
C ARG A 109 14.23 -4.20 -4.94
N PHE A 110 14.10 -3.10 -5.66
CA PHE A 110 12.84 -2.34 -5.74
C PHE A 110 11.68 -3.21 -6.24
N MET A 111 11.86 -3.96 -7.33
CA MET A 111 10.83 -4.88 -7.86
C MET A 111 10.39 -5.91 -6.81
N PHE A 112 11.34 -6.55 -6.12
CA PHE A 112 11.01 -7.49 -5.05
C PHE A 112 10.29 -6.80 -3.88
N SER A 113 10.77 -5.65 -3.40
CA SER A 113 10.14 -4.92 -2.30
C SER A 113 8.69 -4.52 -2.62
N VAL A 114 8.42 -4.01 -3.82
CA VAL A 114 7.05 -3.66 -4.23
C VAL A 114 6.18 -4.91 -4.35
N SER A 115 6.71 -6.03 -4.88
CA SER A 115 5.97 -7.29 -4.96
C SER A 115 5.58 -7.83 -3.57
N TYR A 116 6.50 -7.82 -2.61
CA TYR A 116 6.25 -8.29 -1.25
C TYR A 116 5.26 -7.38 -0.52
N LEU A 117 5.37 -6.06 -0.71
CA LEU A 117 4.38 -5.13 -0.15
C LEU A 117 2.99 -5.36 -0.74
N ALA A 118 2.87 -5.54 -2.05
CA ALA A 118 1.58 -5.81 -2.69
C ALA A 118 0.94 -7.12 -2.17
N LEU A 119 1.73 -8.20 -2.05
CA LEU A 119 1.27 -9.46 -1.47
C LEU A 119 0.83 -9.29 -0.01
N GLY A 120 1.62 -8.57 0.78
CA GLY A 120 1.29 -8.31 2.18
C GLY A 120 0.02 -7.46 2.33
N ILE A 121 -0.16 -6.42 1.50
CA ILE A 121 -1.39 -5.62 1.47
C ILE A 121 -2.59 -6.53 1.18
N GLY A 122 -2.49 -7.41 0.18
CA GLY A 122 -3.55 -8.36 -0.15
C GLY A 122 -3.88 -9.31 1.00
N MET A 123 -2.86 -9.86 1.67
CA MET A 123 -3.02 -10.77 2.81
C MET A 123 -3.71 -10.09 4.01
N PHE A 124 -3.21 -8.92 4.44
CA PHE A 124 -3.81 -8.19 5.57
C PHE A 124 -5.20 -7.65 5.24
N SER A 125 -5.44 -7.26 3.99
CA SER A 125 -6.77 -6.87 3.50
C SER A 125 -7.75 -8.04 3.59
N TYR A 126 -7.36 -9.22 3.13
CA TYR A 126 -8.17 -10.44 3.21
C TYR A 126 -8.52 -10.79 4.67
N TRP A 127 -7.53 -10.77 5.57
CA TRP A 127 -7.78 -11.03 6.99
C TRP A 127 -8.69 -9.99 7.63
N GLY A 128 -8.48 -8.70 7.34
CA GLY A 128 -9.32 -7.64 7.86
C GLY A 128 -10.77 -7.73 7.37
N VAL A 129 -10.99 -8.12 6.11
CA VAL A 129 -12.33 -8.35 5.55
C VAL A 129 -13.01 -9.53 6.23
N ASN A 130 -12.36 -10.70 6.27
CA ASN A 130 -12.91 -11.89 6.94
C ASN A 130 -13.25 -11.63 8.40
N TYR A 131 -12.39 -10.87 9.09
CA TYR A 131 -12.61 -10.49 10.48
C TYR A 131 -13.83 -9.57 10.64
N SER A 132 -13.99 -8.60 9.74
CA SER A 132 -15.14 -7.69 9.73
C SER A 132 -16.44 -8.42 9.40
N GLU A 133 -16.42 -9.37 8.45
CA GLU A 133 -17.57 -10.23 8.13
C GLU A 133 -17.95 -11.15 9.30
N TRP A 134 -16.96 -11.73 9.98
CA TRP A 134 -17.21 -12.54 11.18
C TRP A 134 -17.93 -11.73 12.26
N LEU A 135 -17.50 -10.49 12.51
CA LEU A 135 -18.16 -9.59 13.46
C LEU A 135 -19.57 -9.18 13.00
N ALA A 136 -19.78 -8.95 11.70
CA ALA A 136 -21.10 -8.68 11.15
C ALA A 136 -22.06 -9.86 11.39
N ASN A 137 -21.58 -11.10 11.26
CA ASN A 137 -22.33 -12.32 11.57
C ASN A 137 -22.64 -12.48 13.07
N GLN A 138 -21.91 -11.82 13.97
CA GLN A 138 -22.25 -11.75 15.40
C GLN A 138 -23.34 -10.70 15.71
N GLY A 139 -23.88 -10.01 14.70
CA GLY A 139 -24.92 -9.00 14.85
C GLY A 139 -24.40 -7.58 15.05
N VAL A 140 -23.09 -7.35 14.90
CA VAL A 140 -22.51 -6.00 14.96
C VAL A 140 -22.77 -5.27 13.65
N LYS A 141 -23.36 -4.07 13.72
CA LYS A 141 -23.54 -3.22 12.53
C LYS A 141 -22.18 -2.74 12.03
N MET A 142 -21.70 -3.33 10.93
CA MET A 142 -20.44 -2.96 10.28
C MET A 142 -20.67 -2.05 9.07
N PRO A 143 -19.78 -1.08 8.82
CA PRO A 143 -19.77 -0.33 7.57
C PRO A 143 -19.31 -1.23 6.40
N ASP A 144 -19.59 -0.80 5.17
CA ASP A 144 -19.12 -1.51 3.98
C ASP A 144 -17.58 -1.59 3.95
N ILE A 145 -17.08 -2.71 3.44
CA ILE A 145 -15.65 -3.00 3.25
C ILE A 145 -14.93 -1.88 2.49
N HIS A 146 -15.61 -1.21 1.55
CA HIS A 146 -15.05 -0.09 0.82
C HIS A 146 -14.67 1.08 1.75
N TYR A 147 -15.52 1.41 2.72
CA TYR A 147 -15.25 2.45 3.70
C TYR A 147 -14.12 2.05 4.66
N LEU A 148 -14.03 0.76 5.00
CA LEU A 148 -12.93 0.24 5.81
C LEU A 148 -11.56 0.33 5.12
N ARG A 149 -11.51 0.65 3.82
CA ARG A 149 -10.27 0.68 3.01
C ARG A 149 -9.49 -0.65 3.03
N LEU A 150 -10.20 -1.76 3.25
CA LEU A 150 -9.69 -3.12 3.25
C LEU A 150 -10.09 -3.90 1.98
N GLY A 151 -10.83 -3.28 1.06
CA GLY A 151 -11.24 -3.92 -0.19
C GLY A 151 -10.09 -4.15 -1.18
N GLY A 152 -10.30 -5.09 -2.11
CA GLY A 152 -9.39 -5.38 -3.22
C GLY A 152 -8.24 -6.33 -2.90
N ALA A 153 -8.40 -7.19 -1.89
CA ALA A 153 -7.39 -8.17 -1.50
C ALA A 153 -6.94 -9.08 -2.66
N ASP A 154 -7.90 -9.53 -3.46
CA ASP A 154 -7.70 -10.32 -4.68
C ASP A 154 -6.84 -9.58 -5.72
N VAL A 155 -7.13 -8.30 -5.96
CA VAL A 155 -6.38 -7.44 -6.89
C VAL A 155 -4.94 -7.25 -6.41
N TRP A 156 -4.76 -7.00 -5.11
CA TRP A 156 -3.43 -6.83 -4.51
C TRP A 156 -2.61 -8.12 -4.56
N LEU A 157 -3.22 -9.27 -4.28
CA LEU A 157 -2.55 -10.57 -4.41
C LEU A 157 -2.16 -10.86 -5.86
N PHE A 158 -3.08 -10.65 -6.80
CA PHE A 158 -2.81 -10.83 -8.23
C PHE A 158 -1.67 -9.91 -8.71
N MET A 159 -1.71 -8.63 -8.34
CA MET A 159 -0.65 -7.67 -8.64
C MET A 159 0.68 -8.09 -8.01
N GLY A 160 0.67 -8.51 -6.74
CA GLY A 160 1.86 -8.93 -6.03
C GLY A 160 2.53 -10.16 -6.65
N ILE A 161 1.74 -11.18 -7.03
CA ILE A 161 2.26 -12.37 -7.73
C ILE A 161 2.84 -11.96 -9.10
N THR A 162 2.13 -11.13 -9.85
CA THR A 162 2.57 -10.66 -11.18
C THR A 162 3.89 -9.90 -11.08
N LEU A 163 4.00 -8.96 -10.14
CA LEU A 163 5.22 -8.20 -9.87
C LEU A 163 6.36 -9.09 -9.40
N PHE A 164 6.06 -10.13 -8.61
CA PHE A 164 7.07 -11.09 -8.17
C PHE A 164 7.65 -11.88 -9.34
N VAL A 165 6.81 -12.33 -10.28
CA VAL A 165 7.27 -13.00 -11.52
C VAL A 165 8.18 -12.06 -12.32
N ILE A 166 7.78 -10.79 -12.49
CA ILE A 166 8.61 -9.78 -13.16
C ILE A 166 9.94 -9.57 -12.41
N ALA A 167 9.91 -9.52 -11.07
CA ALA A 167 11.11 -9.38 -10.26
C ALA A 167 12.10 -10.55 -10.45
N GLN A 168 11.61 -11.79 -10.62
CA GLN A 168 12.45 -12.94 -10.96
C GLN A 168 13.12 -12.78 -12.32
N ILE A 169 12.41 -12.27 -13.33
CA ILE A 169 12.98 -11.99 -14.65
C ILE A 169 14.08 -10.92 -14.54
N PHE A 170 13.84 -9.85 -13.79
CA PHE A 170 14.84 -8.81 -13.54
C PHE A 170 16.08 -9.38 -12.83
N LYS A 171 15.89 -10.25 -11.83
CA LYS A 171 16.99 -10.93 -11.14
C LYS A 171 17.86 -11.70 -12.14
N ARG A 172 17.24 -12.48 -13.04
CA ARG A 172 17.97 -13.23 -14.06
C ARG A 172 18.68 -12.32 -15.06
N GLY A 173 18.04 -11.21 -15.46
CA GLY A 173 18.65 -10.20 -16.34
C GLY A 173 19.90 -9.56 -15.72
N ILE A 174 19.87 -9.26 -14.41
CA ILE A 174 21.02 -8.72 -13.67
C ILE A 174 22.18 -9.73 -13.64
N GLU A 175 21.89 -11.01 -13.40
CA GLU A 175 22.90 -12.08 -13.40
C GLU A 175 23.62 -12.16 -14.76
N ILE A 176 22.87 -12.22 -15.86
CA ILE A 176 23.42 -12.29 -17.22
C ILE A 176 24.27 -11.06 -17.54
N GLN A 177 23.80 -9.86 -17.16
CA GLN A 177 24.56 -8.64 -17.39
C GLN A 177 25.90 -8.65 -16.62
N SER A 178 25.88 -9.12 -15.38
CA SER A 178 27.11 -9.21 -14.57
C SER A 178 28.10 -10.24 -15.10
N GLU A 179 27.62 -11.35 -15.67
CA GLU A 179 28.47 -12.35 -16.32
C GLU A 179 29.17 -11.77 -17.56
N ASN A 180 28.43 -11.05 -18.42
CA ASN A 180 28.99 -10.42 -19.62
C ASN A 180 30.05 -9.36 -19.29
N GLU A 181 29.83 -8.53 -18.27
CA GLU A 181 30.80 -7.51 -17.82
C GLU A 181 32.10 -8.12 -17.26
N LEU A 182 32.09 -9.37 -16.80
CA LEU A 182 33.28 -10.08 -16.29
C LEU A 182 34.07 -10.80 -17.38
N THR A 183 33.48 -11.00 -18.56
CA THR A 183 34.10 -11.72 -19.69
C THR A 183 34.70 -10.83 -20.78
N ILE A 184 34.47 -9.51 -20.70
CA ILE A 184 35.07 -8.49 -21.58
C ILE A 184 36.31 -7.90 -20.89
#